data_AF-A0A0D6LWC5-F1
#
_entry.id   AF-A0A0D6LWC5-F1
#
_cell.length_a   1.000
_cell.length_b   1.000
_cell.length_c   1.000
_cell.angle_alpha   90.00
_cell.angle_beta   90.00
_cell.angle_gamma   90.00
#
_symmetry.space_group_name_H-M   'P 1'
#
loop_
_entity.id
_entity.type
_entity.pdbx_description
1 polymer ?
#
loop_
_entity_poly.entity_id
_entity_poly.type
_entity_poly.pdbx_seq_one_letter_code
_entity_poly.pdbx_strand_id
1 'polypeptide(L)'
;MQRTVTVSVIGVSGREAVKGSKGVGKSLICNRFVRGDFDDFFPEHCSVLSQTDFGGSPVINNDHWLYWGERQISLDDAGGPVTIRVIEQTEFLDDETYEPIAGPSTSEPYAKRCCQIRLESRDKLMYIQKEQLGLEAEFDQHVLPDGKCTVDAFIFVFDSSRTEGRTFERYAYARIV
;
A
#
# COMPACT_ATOMS: atom_id res chain seq x y z
N MET A 1 9.03 26.16 -2.45
CA MET A 1 8.98 24.71 -2.73
C MET A 1 8.14 24.07 -1.66
N GLN A 2 7.05 23.40 -2.04
CA GLN A 2 6.25 22.61 -1.10
C GLN A 2 7.07 21.38 -0.69
N ARG A 3 7.22 21.15 0.62
CA ARG A 3 8.00 20.02 1.14
C ARG A 3 7.12 18.77 1.05
N THR A 4 7.49 17.82 0.20
CA THR A 4 6.83 16.51 0.15
C THR A 4 7.63 15.51 0.99
N VAL A 5 6.93 14.74 1.82
CA VAL A 5 7.48 13.61 2.57
C VAL A 5 6.73 12.36 2.12
N THR A 6 7.46 11.37 1.60
CA THR A 6 6.90 10.09 1.20
C THR A 6 7.00 9.09 2.33
N VAL A 7 5.85 8.61 2.79
CA VAL A 7 5.72 7.63 3.87
C VAL A 7 5.33 6.28 3.26
N SER A 8 6.15 5.26 3.52
CA SER A 8 5.87 3.87 3.16
C SER A 8 5.29 3.12 4.34
N VAL A 9 4.04 2.67 4.21
CA VAL A 9 3.33 1.87 5.21
C VAL A 9 3.62 0.39 4.92
N ILE A 10 4.22 -0.28 5.91
CA ILE A 10 4.67 -1.68 5.84
C ILE A 10 4.07 -2.48 6.99
N GLY A 11 4.12 -3.80 6.91
CA GLY A 11 3.60 -4.72 7.94
C GLY A 11 3.34 -6.09 7.33
N VAL A 12 2.91 -7.08 8.11
CA VAL A 12 2.72 -8.44 7.57
C VAL A 12 1.81 -8.43 6.33
N SER A 13 2.26 -9.09 5.27
CA SER A 13 1.58 -9.20 3.98
C SER A 13 1.90 -10.54 3.34
N GLY A 14 1.00 -11.02 2.47
CA GLY A 14 1.15 -12.30 1.76
C GLY A 14 -0.03 -13.25 1.96
N ARG A 15 0.24 -14.54 1.79
CA ARG A 15 -0.77 -15.62 1.88
C ARG A 15 -1.43 -15.69 3.26
N GLU A 16 -2.60 -16.33 3.32
CA GLU A 16 -3.30 -16.60 4.58
C GLU A 16 -2.40 -17.36 5.58
N ALA A 17 -1.61 -18.33 5.08
CA ALA A 17 -0.63 -19.04 5.88
C ALA A 17 0.48 -18.13 6.48
N VAL A 18 0.59 -16.87 6.07
CA VAL A 18 1.52 -15.87 6.63
C VAL A 18 0.76 -14.85 7.48
N LYS A 19 -0.28 -14.21 6.91
CA LYS A 19 -0.99 -13.10 7.56
C LYS A 19 -2.20 -13.52 8.41
N GLY A 20 -2.63 -14.78 8.36
CA GLY A 20 -3.91 -15.24 8.89
C GLY A 20 -5.09 -14.82 7.99
N SER A 21 -6.32 -14.96 8.50
CA SER A 21 -7.54 -14.69 7.72
C SER A 21 -7.77 -13.21 7.39
N LYS A 22 -7.03 -12.30 8.03
CA LYS A 22 -7.12 -10.84 7.82
C LYS A 22 -5.74 -10.21 7.66
N GLY A 23 -5.67 -9.06 7.01
CA GLY A 23 -4.47 -8.22 7.01
C GLY A 23 -4.24 -7.50 8.35
N VAL A 24 -3.11 -6.81 8.50
CA VAL A 24 -2.80 -6.02 9.71
C VAL A 24 -3.42 -4.61 9.71
N GLY A 25 -4.20 -4.25 8.69
CA GLY A 25 -4.88 -2.95 8.61
C GLY A 25 -4.13 -1.83 7.89
N LYS A 26 -3.07 -2.14 7.13
CA LYS A 26 -2.29 -1.14 6.35
C LYS A 26 -3.19 -0.27 5.47
N SER A 27 -3.98 -0.90 4.61
CA SER A 27 -4.90 -0.21 3.68
C SER A 27 -5.91 0.68 4.41
N LEU A 28 -6.42 0.27 5.56
CA LEU A 28 -7.37 1.08 6.34
C LEU A 28 -6.72 2.33 6.92
N ILE A 29 -5.48 2.23 7.40
CA ILE A 29 -4.71 3.39 7.88
C ILE A 29 -4.39 4.35 6.74
N CYS A 30 -3.94 3.82 5.59
CA CYS A 30 -3.67 4.63 4.41
C CYS A 30 -4.92 5.34 3.90
N ASN A 31 -6.04 4.61 3.77
CA ASN A 31 -7.33 5.15 3.36
C ASN A 31 -7.76 6.27 4.31
N ARG A 32 -7.85 5.99 5.61
CA ARG A 32 -8.27 6.98 6.62
C ARG A 32 -7.38 8.22 6.63
N PHE A 33 -6.08 8.06 6.40
CA PHE A 33 -5.17 9.20 6.34
C PHE A 33 -5.41 10.05 5.09
N VAL A 34 -5.55 9.46 3.90
CA VAL A 34 -5.72 10.25 2.66
C VAL A 34 -7.14 10.80 2.54
N ARG A 35 -8.15 9.99 2.88
CA ARG A 35 -9.59 10.30 2.82
C ARG A 35 -10.11 10.54 4.23
N GLY A 36 -9.71 11.68 4.80
CA GLY A 36 -9.96 12.01 6.20
C GLY A 36 -11.43 12.09 6.58
N ASP A 37 -12.31 12.37 5.62
CA ASP A 37 -13.74 12.52 5.85
C ASP A 37 -14.41 11.15 6.03
N PHE A 38 -15.43 11.09 6.89
CA PHE A 38 -16.05 9.81 7.27
C PHE A 38 -16.71 9.12 6.07
N ASP A 39 -17.32 9.90 5.19
CA ASP A 39 -18.12 9.41 4.06
C ASP A 39 -17.28 8.86 2.90
N ASP A 40 -15.98 9.19 2.87
CA ASP A 40 -15.04 8.76 1.82
C ASP A 40 -14.20 7.53 2.23
N PHE A 41 -14.52 6.91 3.38
CA PHE A 41 -13.79 5.77 3.90
C PHE A 41 -14.35 4.44 3.40
N PHE A 42 -13.47 3.61 2.83
CA PHE A 42 -13.81 2.26 2.40
C PHE A 42 -13.34 1.25 3.45
N PRO A 43 -14.25 0.47 4.07
CA PRO A 43 -13.90 -0.45 5.15
C PRO A 43 -13.27 -1.75 4.67
N GLU A 44 -13.36 -2.06 3.37
CA GLU A 44 -12.88 -3.32 2.80
C GLU A 44 -11.91 -3.05 1.65
N HIS A 45 -10.74 -3.67 1.75
CA HIS A 45 -9.71 -3.66 0.71
C HIS A 45 -9.18 -5.07 0.55
N CYS A 46 -9.26 -5.61 -0.66
CA CYS A 46 -8.83 -6.96 -0.96
C CYS A 46 -7.44 -6.96 -1.64
N SER A 47 -6.56 -7.84 -1.18
CA SER A 47 -5.24 -8.06 -1.78
C SER A 47 -5.22 -9.25 -2.73
N VAL A 48 -6.39 -9.68 -3.21
CA VAL A 48 -6.56 -10.80 -4.15
C VAL A 48 -7.13 -10.23 -5.45
N LEU A 49 -6.39 -10.43 -6.54
CA LEU A 49 -6.58 -9.81 -7.84
C LEU A 49 -6.48 -10.85 -8.94
N SER A 50 -7.14 -10.58 -10.07
CA SER A 50 -6.86 -11.30 -11.31
C SER A 50 -5.50 -10.87 -11.89
N GLN A 51 -4.91 -11.70 -12.75
CA GLN A 51 -3.73 -11.33 -13.53
C GLN A 51 -3.99 -10.08 -14.39
N THR A 52 -5.22 -9.94 -14.91
CA THR A 52 -5.62 -8.80 -15.72
C THR A 52 -5.63 -7.52 -14.90
N ASP A 53 -6.17 -7.53 -13.68
CA ASP A 53 -6.16 -6.36 -12.81
C ASP A 53 -4.73 -5.99 -12.41
N PHE A 54 -3.91 -6.99 -12.07
CA PHE A 54 -2.54 -6.77 -11.63
C PHE A 54 -1.66 -6.13 -12.72
N GLY A 55 -1.74 -6.65 -13.95
CA GLY A 55 -0.89 -6.19 -15.04
C GLY A 55 -1.47 -5.11 -15.93
N GLY A 56 -2.80 -5.02 -16.00
CA GLY A 56 -3.53 -4.13 -16.89
C GLY A 56 -3.98 -2.82 -16.25
N SER A 57 -4.18 -2.79 -14.94
CA SER A 57 -4.59 -1.55 -14.25
C SER A 57 -3.39 -0.62 -14.01
N PRO A 58 -3.45 0.67 -14.37
CA PRO A 58 -2.42 1.64 -14.00
C PRO A 58 -2.38 1.91 -12.48
N VAL A 59 -3.39 1.49 -11.71
CA VAL A 59 -3.42 1.61 -10.25
C VAL A 59 -2.46 0.59 -9.62
N ILE A 60 -2.57 -0.67 -10.03
CA ILE A 60 -1.68 -1.75 -9.54
C ILE A 60 -0.34 -1.70 -10.26
N ASN A 61 -0.38 -1.52 -11.58
CA ASN A 61 0.77 -1.29 -12.46
C ASN A 61 1.89 -2.33 -12.35
N ASN A 62 1.52 -3.62 -12.22
CA ASN A 62 2.44 -4.73 -12.01
C ASN A 62 3.26 -4.63 -10.69
N ASP A 63 2.84 -3.80 -9.75
CA ASP A 63 3.53 -3.60 -8.48
C ASP A 63 2.87 -4.32 -7.32
N HIS A 64 3.70 -4.75 -6.36
CA HIS A 64 3.25 -5.17 -5.03
C HIS A 64 3.21 -4.02 -4.03
N TRP A 65 2.85 -2.82 -4.50
CA TRP A 65 2.64 -1.64 -3.67
C TRP A 65 1.60 -0.71 -4.28
N LEU A 66 0.90 0.03 -3.43
CA LEU A 66 -0.14 0.98 -3.80
C LEU A 66 0.33 2.41 -3.54
N TYR A 67 0.02 3.30 -4.47
CA TYR A 67 0.09 4.74 -4.25
C TYR A 67 -1.29 5.20 -3.77
N TRP A 68 -1.40 5.64 -2.52
CA TRP A 68 -2.68 6.02 -1.92
C TRP A 68 -3.09 7.46 -2.17
N GLY A 69 -2.17 8.29 -2.67
CA GLY A 69 -2.39 9.71 -2.89
C GLY A 69 -1.50 10.58 -2.01
N GLU A 70 -1.82 11.86 -2.03
CA GLU A 70 -1.12 12.91 -1.29
C GLU A 70 -2.10 13.70 -0.43
N ARG A 71 -1.71 14.03 0.80
CA ARG A 71 -2.49 14.91 1.68
C ARG A 71 -1.62 16.01 2.22
N GLN A 72 -2.08 17.25 2.11
CA GLN A 72 -1.42 18.40 2.70
C GLN A 72 -1.79 18.49 4.18
N ILE A 73 -0.77 18.59 5.03
CA ILE A 73 -0.91 18.85 6.46
C ILE A 73 -0.32 20.22 6.79
N SER A 74 -1.01 20.95 7.65
CA SER A 74 -0.49 22.18 8.26
C SER A 74 0.24 21.82 9.54
N LEU A 75 1.48 22.27 9.69
CA LEU A 75 2.22 22.16 10.93
C LEU A 75 2.07 23.49 11.67
N ASP A 76 1.37 23.47 12.80
CA ASP A 76 1.23 24.68 13.59
C ASP A 76 2.58 25.09 14.23
N ASP A 77 2.75 26.40 14.40
CA ASP A 77 3.83 27.14 15.08
C ASP A 77 5.16 27.50 14.37
N ALA A 78 5.53 26.95 13.20
CA ALA A 78 6.70 27.49 12.44
C ALA A 78 6.88 26.97 10.99
N GLY A 79 6.13 25.96 10.56
CA GLY A 79 6.35 25.27 9.29
C GLY A 79 5.29 25.62 8.25
N GLY A 80 5.70 25.98 7.04
CA GLY A 80 4.78 25.98 5.89
C GLY A 80 4.16 24.59 5.66
N PRO A 81 3.10 24.49 4.85
CA PRO A 81 2.41 23.22 4.62
C PRO A 81 3.36 22.14 4.10
N VAL A 82 3.16 20.92 4.59
CA VAL A 82 3.90 19.72 4.16
C VAL A 82 2.93 18.81 3.43
N THR A 83 3.34 18.30 2.28
CA THR A 83 2.59 17.27 1.56
C THR A 83 3.08 15.91 2.01
N ILE A 84 2.18 15.06 2.50
CA ILE A 84 2.48 13.67 2.81
C ILE A 84 2.00 12.81 1.65
N ARG A 85 2.93 12.12 0.99
CA ARG A 85 2.64 11.09 -0.01
C ARG A 85 2.60 9.74 0.67
N VAL A 86 1.53 8.98 0.47
CA VAL A 86 1.36 7.67 1.13
C VAL A 86 1.52 6.53 0.14
N ILE A 87 2.43 5.62 0.48
CA ILE A 87 2.65 4.35 -0.20
C ILE A 87 2.27 3.22 0.75
N GLU A 88 1.64 2.16 0.25
CA GLU A 88 1.49 0.90 0.99
C GLU A 88 2.29 -0.20 0.30
N GLN A 89 3.20 -0.84 1.03
CA GLN A 89 3.87 -2.06 0.59
C GLN A 89 3.04 -3.28 0.94
N THR A 90 2.69 -4.09 -0.06
CA THR A 90 1.79 -5.22 0.13
C THR A 90 2.26 -6.46 -0.65
N GLU A 91 1.39 -7.46 -0.73
CA GLU A 91 1.60 -8.63 -1.59
C GLU A 91 0.24 -9.04 -2.16
N PHE A 92 0.05 -8.80 -3.46
CA PHE A 92 -1.12 -9.24 -4.19
C PHE A 92 -1.03 -10.73 -4.51
N LEU A 93 -2.15 -11.41 -4.31
CA LEU A 93 -2.32 -12.82 -4.61
C LEU A 93 -3.25 -12.97 -5.82
N ASP A 94 -2.97 -13.97 -6.61
CA ASP A 94 -3.79 -14.39 -7.74
C ASP A 94 -5.11 -15.00 -7.23
N ASP A 95 -6.22 -14.67 -7.87
CA ASP A 95 -7.56 -15.11 -7.45
C ASP A 95 -7.89 -16.57 -7.81
N GLU A 96 -7.16 -17.18 -8.73
CA GLU A 96 -7.29 -18.59 -9.09
C GLU A 96 -6.40 -19.48 -8.23
N THR A 97 -5.14 -19.06 -8.01
CA THR A 97 -4.11 -19.89 -7.37
C THR A 97 -3.84 -19.52 -5.91
N TYR A 98 -4.23 -18.32 -5.47
CA TYR A 98 -3.91 -17.75 -4.15
C TYR A 98 -2.40 -17.63 -3.86
N GLU A 99 -1.61 -17.65 -4.94
CA GLU A 99 -0.16 -17.47 -4.93
C GLU A 99 0.19 -16.02 -5.21
N PRO A 100 1.33 -15.49 -4.72
CA PRO A 100 1.78 -14.16 -5.10
C PRO A 100 1.88 -14.03 -6.62
N ILE A 101 1.19 -13.03 -7.19
CA ILE A 101 1.24 -12.79 -8.64
C ILE A 101 2.69 -12.48 -9.02
N ALA A 102 3.20 -13.05 -10.11
CA ALA A 102 4.56 -12.77 -10.55
C ALA A 102 4.66 -11.31 -11.06
N GLY A 103 5.62 -10.56 -10.54
CA GLY A 103 5.88 -9.19 -10.95
C GLY A 103 7.39 -8.88 -10.96
N PRO A 104 7.80 -7.68 -11.39
CA PRO A 104 9.21 -7.34 -11.55
C PRO A 104 10.04 -7.48 -10.27
N SER A 105 9.40 -7.34 -9.10
CA SER A 105 10.03 -7.35 -7.77
C SER A 105 9.82 -8.64 -6.97
N THR A 106 9.10 -9.64 -7.50
CA THR A 106 8.72 -10.83 -6.71
C THR A 106 9.81 -11.88 -6.57
N SER A 107 10.94 -11.70 -7.25
CA SER A 107 12.15 -12.49 -7.01
C SER A 107 12.76 -12.24 -5.63
N GLU A 108 12.46 -11.09 -5.02
CA GLU A 108 12.86 -10.78 -3.64
C GLU A 108 11.74 -11.10 -2.63
N PRO A 109 12.07 -11.65 -1.45
CA PRO A 109 11.11 -11.84 -0.38
C PRO A 109 10.46 -10.52 0.07
N TYR A 110 9.19 -10.56 0.48
CA TYR A 110 8.45 -9.37 0.94
C TYR A 110 9.23 -8.53 1.97
N ALA A 111 9.85 -9.17 2.96
CA ALA A 111 10.60 -8.48 4.02
C ALA A 111 11.76 -7.61 3.51
N LYS A 112 12.34 -7.95 2.35
CA LYS A 112 13.35 -7.12 1.68
C LYS A 112 12.70 -6.07 0.79
N ARG A 113 11.72 -6.49 -0.02
CA ARG A 113 10.99 -5.65 -0.96
C ARG A 113 10.29 -4.47 -0.28
N CYS A 114 9.65 -4.68 0.87
CA CYS A 114 8.92 -3.64 1.59
C CYS A 114 9.84 -2.54 2.15
N CYS A 115 11.14 -2.79 2.26
CA CYS A 115 12.14 -1.84 2.76
C CYS A 115 12.84 -1.07 1.64
N GLN A 116 12.44 -1.24 0.37
CA GLN A 116 13.00 -0.48 -0.74
C GLN A 116 12.66 1.00 -0.61
N ILE A 117 13.67 1.85 -0.76
CA ILE A 117 13.55 3.31 -0.60
C ILE A 117 13.37 4.04 -1.94
N ARG A 118 13.58 3.39 -3.08
CA ARG A 118 13.36 3.96 -4.41
C ARG A 118 12.30 3.12 -5.09
N LEU A 119 11.20 3.77 -5.46
CA LEU A 119 10.08 3.13 -6.14
C LEU A 119 9.89 3.81 -7.48
N GLU A 120 9.78 3.01 -8.54
CA GLU A 120 9.59 3.47 -9.90
C GLU A 120 8.41 2.71 -10.49
N SER A 121 7.42 3.44 -10.97
CA SER A 121 6.22 2.90 -11.60
C SER A 121 5.60 4.00 -12.44
N ARG A 122 5.91 3.95 -13.74
CA ARG A 122 5.52 4.98 -14.70
C ARG A 122 4.00 5.01 -14.85
N ASP A 123 3.42 6.20 -14.86
CA ASP A 123 1.98 6.43 -15.02
C ASP A 123 1.12 5.76 -13.92
N LYS A 124 1.73 5.42 -12.77
CA LYS A 124 1.01 4.77 -11.66
C LYS A 124 -0.08 5.68 -11.12
N LEU A 125 -1.30 5.16 -11.08
CA LEU A 125 -2.47 5.88 -10.63
C LEU A 125 -2.73 5.67 -9.14
N MET A 126 -3.27 6.68 -8.48
CA MET A 126 -3.73 6.61 -7.10
C MET A 126 -4.81 5.54 -6.93
N TYR A 127 -4.65 4.72 -5.89
CA TYR A 127 -5.62 3.73 -5.45
C TYR A 127 -6.73 4.35 -4.61
N ILE A 128 -7.97 3.98 -4.92
CA ILE A 128 -9.17 4.35 -4.18
C ILE A 128 -9.78 3.14 -3.50
N GLN A 129 -10.18 2.15 -4.29
CA GLN A 129 -10.81 0.90 -3.87
C GLN A 129 -10.65 -0.15 -4.97
N LYS A 130 -11.09 -1.40 -4.74
CA LYS A 130 -10.92 -2.48 -5.72
C LYS A 130 -11.79 -2.27 -6.97
N GLU A 131 -12.97 -1.70 -6.80
CA GLU A 131 -13.96 -1.43 -7.84
C GLU A 131 -13.45 -0.43 -8.89
N GLN A 132 -12.39 0.32 -8.57
CA GLN A 132 -11.71 1.21 -9.50
C GLN A 132 -10.96 0.44 -10.60
N LEU A 133 -10.53 -0.80 -10.33
CA LEU A 133 -9.70 -1.56 -11.26
C LEU A 133 -10.52 -1.95 -12.50
N GLY A 134 -10.08 -1.52 -13.68
CA GLY A 134 -10.81 -1.68 -14.95
C GLY A 134 -11.89 -0.62 -15.21
N LEU A 135 -12.19 0.25 -14.23
CA LEU A 135 -13.13 1.37 -14.32
C LEU A 135 -12.44 2.70 -13.99
N GLU A 136 -11.12 2.78 -14.16
CA GLU A 136 -10.32 3.88 -13.62
C GLU A 136 -10.85 5.24 -14.07
N ALA A 137 -11.28 5.37 -15.33
CA ALA A 137 -11.79 6.61 -15.91
C ALA A 137 -13.04 7.19 -15.22
N GLU A 138 -13.75 6.39 -14.42
CA GLU A 138 -14.92 6.82 -13.64
C GLU A 138 -14.55 7.39 -12.27
N PHE A 139 -13.27 7.31 -11.88
CA PHE A 139 -12.74 7.75 -10.59
C PHE A 139 -11.73 8.90 -10.75
N ASP A 140 -11.45 9.60 -9.65
CA ASP A 140 -10.49 10.69 -9.62
C ASP A 140 -9.08 10.24 -10.06
N GLN A 141 -8.53 10.97 -11.03
CA GLN A 141 -7.26 10.64 -11.67
C GLN A 141 -6.10 11.41 -11.05
N HIS A 142 -5.40 10.78 -10.10
CA HIS A 142 -4.17 11.33 -9.52
C HIS A 142 -2.98 10.42 -9.81
N VAL A 143 -2.16 10.81 -10.79
CA VAL A 143 -0.95 10.06 -11.16
C VAL A 143 0.19 10.36 -10.18
N LEU A 144 0.97 9.34 -9.83
CA LEU A 144 2.20 9.48 -9.08
C LEU A 144 3.16 10.43 -9.83
N PRO A 145 3.55 11.57 -9.24
CA PRO A 145 4.44 12.52 -9.91
C PRO A 145 5.74 11.86 -10.37
N ASP A 146 6.19 12.20 -11.58
CA ASP A 146 7.41 11.71 -12.23
C ASP A 146 7.48 10.17 -12.43
N GLY A 147 6.41 9.43 -12.12
CA GLY A 147 6.39 7.98 -12.15
C GLY A 147 7.37 7.32 -11.17
N LYS A 148 7.81 8.06 -10.13
CA LYS A 148 8.77 7.57 -9.14
C LYS A 148 8.69 8.33 -7.83
N CYS A 149 9.14 7.70 -6.74
CA CYS A 149 9.32 8.38 -5.47
C CYS A 149 10.49 7.79 -4.67
N THR A 150 11.01 8.58 -3.74
CA THR A 150 11.96 8.12 -2.71
C THR A 150 11.23 8.12 -1.38
N VAL A 151 11.33 7.01 -0.63
CA VAL A 151 10.73 6.86 0.70
C VAL A 151 11.58 7.61 1.72
N ASP A 152 10.95 8.53 2.45
CA ASP A 152 11.58 9.33 3.50
C ASP A 152 11.37 8.72 4.89
N ALA A 153 10.26 8.00 5.09
CA ALA A 153 9.92 7.37 6.36
C ALA A 153 9.13 6.08 6.17
N PHE A 154 9.23 5.19 7.15
CA PHE A 154 8.44 3.98 7.23
C PHE A 154 7.49 4.03 8.42
N ILE A 155 6.26 3.54 8.22
CA ILE A 155 5.34 3.20 9.31
C ILE A 155 5.18 1.68 9.30
N PHE A 156 5.59 1.02 10.38
CA PHE A 156 5.37 -0.40 10.56
C PHE A 156 4.05 -0.65 11.31
N VAL A 157 3.11 -1.28 10.63
CA VAL A 157 1.78 -1.60 11.17
C VAL A 157 1.80 -2.98 11.81
N PHE A 158 1.45 -2.98 13.09
CA PHE A 158 1.30 -4.18 13.89
C PHE A 158 -0.13 -4.26 14.43
N ASP A 159 -0.81 -5.35 14.14
CA ASP A 159 -2.16 -5.62 14.62
C ASP A 159 -2.11 -6.49 15.88
N SER A 160 -2.53 -5.90 16.99
CA SER A 160 -2.58 -6.55 18.31
C SER A 160 -3.90 -7.28 18.59
N SER A 161 -4.86 -7.24 17.66
CA SER A 161 -6.13 -7.94 17.79
C SER A 161 -5.97 -9.46 17.66
N ARG A 162 -6.95 -10.20 18.19
CA ARG A 162 -7.00 -11.65 17.99
C ARG A 162 -7.50 -11.93 16.56
N THR A 163 -6.64 -12.49 15.73
CA THR A 163 -6.96 -12.91 14.36
C THR A 163 -6.81 -14.42 14.25
N GLU A 164 -7.82 -15.08 13.67
CA GLU A 164 -7.78 -16.51 13.40
C GLU A 164 -6.63 -16.86 12.44
N GLY A 165 -5.93 -17.95 12.71
CA GLY A 165 -4.77 -18.39 11.91
C GLY A 165 -3.49 -17.56 12.11
N ARG A 166 -3.47 -16.59 13.04
CA ARG A 166 -2.29 -15.77 13.34
C ARG A 166 -1.84 -15.94 14.79
N THR A 167 -0.65 -16.51 15.01
CA THR A 167 -0.03 -16.63 16.33
C THR A 167 0.90 -15.45 16.63
N PHE A 168 0.94 -14.99 17.89
CA PHE A 168 1.78 -13.85 18.31
C PHE A 168 3.28 -14.02 17.99
N GLU A 169 3.77 -15.26 17.93
CA GLU A 169 5.18 -15.55 17.63
C GLU A 169 5.57 -15.29 16.17
N ARG A 170 4.60 -15.32 15.24
CA ARG A 170 4.88 -15.05 13.81
C ARG A 170 5.24 -13.59 13.53
N TYR A 171 5.01 -12.71 14.49
CA TYR A 171 5.45 -11.31 14.42
C TYR A 171 6.93 -11.12 14.79
N ALA A 172 7.54 -12.05 15.52
CA ALA A 172 8.89 -11.91 16.08
C ALA A 172 10.03 -12.15 15.06
N TYR A 173 9.71 -12.49 13.82
CA TYR A 173 10.70 -12.73 12.76
C TYR A 173 11.02 -11.50 11.91
N ALA A 174 10.37 -10.35 12.15
CA ALA A 174 10.91 -9.06 11.72
C ALA A 174 12.06 -8.67 12.65
N ARG A 175 13.17 -9.41 12.57
CA ARG A 175 14.40 -9.06 13.26
C ARG A 175 14.87 -7.71 12.73
N ILE A 176 14.70 -6.68 13.55
CA ILE A 176 15.50 -5.46 13.46
C ILE A 176 16.90 -5.87 13.92
N VAL A 177 17.77 -6.26 12.99
CA VAL A 177 19.23 -6.21 13.14
C VAL A 177 19.84 -5.80 11.82
#